data_AF-A0A336K1E6-F1
#
_entry.id   AF-A0A336K1E6-F1
#
_cell.length_a   1.000
_cell.length_b   1.000
_cell.length_c   1.000
_cell.angle_alpha   90.00
_cell.angle_beta   90.00
_cell.angle_gamma   90.00
#
_symmetry.space_group_name_H-M   'P 1'
#
loop_
_entity.id
_entity.type
_entity.pdbx_description
1 polymer ?
#
loop_
_entity_poly.entity_id
_entity_poly.type
_entity_poly.pdbx_seq_one_letter_code
_entity_poly.pdbx_strand_id
1 'polypeptide(L)' 'MASLTTTSEAGRDEPEGARDDSLLAEIRLFWRLFIVQAFTPYRPELYYMRGPGPAWRAKHGHKPPPHG' A
#
# COMPACT_ATOMS: atom_id res chain seq x y z
N MET A 1 13.18 63.32 -16.74
CA MET A 1 11.96 62.58 -17.15
C MET A 1 12.35 61.11 -17.32
N ALA A 2 12.27 60.33 -16.24
CA ALA A 2 12.47 58.88 -16.30
C ALA A 2 11.16 58.23 -15.83
N SER A 3 10.45 57.61 -16.76
CA SER A 3 9.17 56.95 -16.51
C SER A 3 9.42 55.60 -15.84
N LEU A 4 8.85 55.43 -14.64
CA LEU A 4 8.75 54.13 -13.98
C LEU A 4 7.76 53.26 -14.76
N THR A 5 8.23 52.16 -15.32
CA THR A 5 7.38 51.05 -15.76
C THR A 5 7.78 49.81 -14.98
N THR A 6 7.41 49.77 -13.71
CA THR A 6 7.24 48.49 -13.03
C THR A 6 5.89 47.98 -13.48
N THR A 7 5.93 47.13 -14.51
CA THR A 7 4.82 46.23 -14.85
C THR A 7 4.57 45.40 -13.61
N SER A 8 3.42 45.66 -12.97
CA SER A 8 2.87 44.85 -11.90
C SER A 8 2.76 43.43 -12.42
N GLU A 9 3.69 42.57 -12.00
CA GLU A 9 3.68 41.16 -12.35
C GLU A 9 2.39 40.56 -11.82
N ALA A 10 1.71 39.88 -12.75
CA ALA A 10 0.43 39.24 -12.55
C ALA A 10 0.36 38.55 -11.19
N GLY A 11 -0.67 38.89 -10.42
CA GLY A 11 -1.16 38.04 -9.36
C GLY A 11 -1.38 36.66 -9.95
N ARG A 12 -0.46 35.74 -9.66
CA ARG A 12 -0.72 34.32 -9.81
C ARG A 12 -1.69 33.99 -8.70
N ASP A 13 -2.98 34.07 -9.02
CA ASP A 13 -4.00 33.35 -8.28
C ASP A 13 -3.72 31.86 -8.52
N GLU A 14 -2.84 31.30 -7.69
CA GLU A 14 -2.67 29.86 -7.57
C GLU A 14 -4.04 29.28 -7.15
N PRO A 15 -4.63 28.35 -7.92
CA PRO A 15 -5.91 27.79 -7.55
C PRO A 15 -5.71 26.92 -6.31
N GLU A 16 -6.16 27.45 -5.16
CA GLU A 16 -6.13 26.77 -3.86
C GLU A 16 -6.75 25.36 -3.92
N GLY A 17 -7.68 25.12 -4.86
CA GLY A 17 -8.33 23.83 -5.11
C GLY A 17 -7.44 22.72 -5.71
N ALA A 18 -6.25 23.02 -6.24
CA ALA A 18 -5.37 21.99 -6.80
C ALA A 18 -4.79 21.05 -5.72
N ARG A 19 -4.65 21.52 -4.48
CA ARG A 19 -4.18 20.71 -3.35
C ARG A 19 -5.26 19.75 -2.86
N ASP A 20 -6.51 20.22 -2.81
CA ASP A 20 -7.66 19.40 -2.41
C ASP A 20 -7.92 18.30 -3.44
N ASP A 21 -7.80 18.61 -4.74
CA ASP A 21 -7.89 17.63 -5.81
C ASP A 21 -6.79 16.56 -5.72
N SER A 22 -5.55 16.94 -5.34
CA SER A 22 -4.44 15.99 -5.15
C SER A 22 -4.69 15.06 -3.96
N LEU A 23 -5.13 15.59 -2.81
CA LEU A 23 -5.42 14.78 -1.62
C LEU A 23 -6.57 13.80 -1.88
N LEU A 24 -7.64 14.26 -2.53
CA LEU A 24 -8.76 13.40 -2.91
C LEU A 24 -8.35 12.35 -3.94
N ALA A 25 -7.43 12.68 -4.86
CA ALA A 25 -6.87 11.72 -5.81
C ALA A 25 -6.03 10.65 -5.11
N GLU A 26 -5.22 11.02 -4.12
CA GLU A 26 -4.44 10.07 -3.30
C GLU A 26 -5.34 9.15 -2.48
N ILE A 27 -6.37 9.70 -1.83
CA ILE A 27 -7.36 8.90 -1.09
C ILE A 27 -8.08 7.92 -2.03
N ARG A 28 -8.49 8.37 -3.22
CA ARG A 28 -9.10 7.48 -4.22
C ARG A 28 -8.14 6.39 -4.68
N LEU A 29 -6.87 6.73 -4.92
CA LEU A 29 -5.86 5.77 -5.31
C LEU A 29 -5.66 4.71 -4.22
N PHE A 30 -5.58 5.13 -2.95
CA PHE A 30 -5.48 4.25 -1.81
C PHE A 30 -6.66 3.26 -1.76
N TRP A 31 -7.90 3.75 -1.82
CA TRP A 31 -9.08 2.89 -1.77
C TRP A 31 -9.14 1.89 -2.94
N ARG A 32 -8.73 2.32 -4.14
CA ARG A 32 -8.66 1.43 -5.31
C ARG A 32 -7.68 0.28 -5.08
N LEU A 33 -6.49 0.57 -4.57
CA LEU A 33 -5.46 -0.43 -4.29
C LEU A 33 -5.85 -1.33 -3.12
N PHE A 34 -6.42 -0.74 -2.06
CA PHE A 34 -6.88 -1.46 -0.88
C PHE A 34 -7.93 -2.51 -1.22
N ILE A 35 -8.97 -2.16 -1.99
CA ILE A 35 -10.03 -3.10 -2.36
C ILE A 35 -9.46 -4.28 -3.14
N VAL A 36 -8.60 -4.02 -4.13
CA VAL A 36 -7.93 -5.10 -4.88
C VAL A 36 -7.19 -6.03 -3.94
N GLN A 37 -6.42 -5.48 -3.00
CA GLN A 37 -5.58 -6.30 -2.14
C GLN A 37 -6.34 -7.00 -1.01
N ALA A 38 -7.38 -6.35 -0.45
CA ALA A 38 -8.21 -6.89 0.62
C ALA A 38 -9.10 -8.04 0.14
N PHE A 39 -9.58 -7.97 -1.11
CA PHE A 39 -10.43 -8.99 -1.71
C PHE A 39 -9.68 -9.88 -2.71
N THR A 40 -8.34 -9.86 -2.71
CA THR A 40 -7.57 -10.84 -3.46
C THR A 40 -7.91 -12.24 -2.92
N PRO A 41 -8.32 -13.20 -3.77
CA PRO A 41 -8.63 -14.55 -3.33
C PRO A 41 -7.47 -15.14 -2.55
N TYR A 42 -7.75 -15.66 -1.35
CA TYR A 42 -6.75 -16.41 -0.60
C TYR A 42 -6.32 -17.61 -1.44
N ARG A 43 -5.03 -17.68 -1.76
CA ARG A 43 -4.37 -18.75 -2.52
C ARG A 43 -3.65 -19.66 -1.53
N PRO A 44 -4.34 -20.61 -0.87
CA PRO A 44 -3.74 -21.50 0.10
C PRO A 44 -2.55 -22.28 -0.49
N GLU A 45 -2.54 -22.53 -1.79
CA GLU A 45 -1.50 -23.30 -2.50
C GLU A 45 -0.09 -22.70 -2.35
N LEU A 46 0.01 -21.38 -2.14
CA LEU A 46 1.29 -20.69 -1.89
C LEU A 46 1.83 -20.92 -0.47
N TYR A 47 0.97 -21.29 0.46
CA TYR A 47 1.27 -21.34 1.89
C TYR A 47 1.24 -22.76 2.47
N TYR A 48 0.44 -23.66 1.89
CA TYR A 48 0.20 -25.00 2.46
C TYR A 48 1.12 -26.11 1.94
N MET A 49 2.00 -25.85 0.99
CA MET A 49 2.96 -26.86 0.54
C MET A 49 4.20 -26.99 1.43
N ARG A 50 4.28 -26.24 2.55
CA ARG A 50 5.46 -26.26 3.45
C ARG A 50 5.40 -27.32 4.56
N GLY A 51 4.31 -28.09 4.63
CA GLY A 51 4.10 -29.04 5.72
C GLY A 51 4.00 -28.36 7.09
N PRO A 52 3.92 -29.13 8.18
CA PRO A 52 3.81 -28.56 9.51
C PRO A 52 5.06 -27.74 9.87
N GLY A 53 4.85 -26.48 10.28
CA GLY A 53 5.92 -25.55 10.63
C GLY A 53 6.75 -25.99 11.86
N PRO A 54 7.85 -25.28 12.17
CA PRO A 54 8.74 -25.63 13.29
C PRO A 54 8.02 -25.72 14.64
N ALA A 55 7.06 -24.84 14.91
CA ALA A 55 6.26 -24.85 16.13
C ALA A 55 5.38 -26.10 16.27
N TRP A 56 4.93 -26.69 15.15
CA TRP A 56 4.20 -27.94 15.16
C TRP A 56 5.14 -29.13 15.39
N ARG A 57 6.32 -29.13 14.73
CA ARG A 57 7.34 -30.18 14.88
C ARG A 57 7.94 -30.22 16.28
N ALA A 58 8.12 -29.08 16.95
CA ALA A 58 8.57 -29.05 18.35
C ALA A 58 7.60 -29.80 19.30
N LYS A 59 6.31 -29.84 18.96
CA LYS A 59 5.28 -30.50 19.77
C LYS A 59 5.09 -31.98 19.43
N HIS A 60 5.33 -32.39 18.18
CA HIS A 60 4.93 -33.72 17.67
C HIS A 60 6.06 -34.49 16.98
N GLY A 61 7.23 -33.88 16.75
CA GLY A 61 8.35 -34.48 16.02
C GLY A 61 9.11 -35.57 16.80
N HIS A 62 8.85 -35.69 18.11
CA HIS A 62 9.48 -36.69 18.97
C HIS A 62 8.76 -38.04 18.97
N LYS A 63 8.25 -38.51 17.81
CA LYS A 63 7.78 -39.89 17.72
C LYS A 63 9.00 -40.78 17.41
N PRO A 64 9.53 -41.55 18.38
CA PRO A 64 10.60 -42.50 18.07
C PRO A 64 10.10 -43.49 17.01
N PRO A 65 10.96 -43.94 16.09
CA PRO A 65 10.59 -44.94 15.10
C PRO A 65 10.10 -46.21 15.82
N PRO A 66 9.05 -46.89 15.30
CA PRO A 66 8.63 -48.16 15.86
C PRO A 66 9.80 -49.15 15.76
N HIS A 67 10.13 -49.78 16.88
CA HIS A 67 11.09 -50.87 16.92
C HIS A 67 10.49 -52.05 16.13
N GLY A 68 11.13 -52.38 15.01
CA GLY A 68 10.93 -53.63 14.29
C GLY A 68 11.88 -54.70 14.80
#